data_AF-A0A8H9KTJ1-F1
#
_entry.id   AF-A0A8H9KTJ1-F1
#
_cell.length_a   1.000
_cell.length_b   1.000
_cell.length_c   1.000
_cell.angle_alpha   90.00
_cell.angle_beta   90.00
_cell.angle_gamma   90.00
#
_symmetry.space_group_name_H-M   'P 1'
#
loop_
_entity.id
_entity.type
_entity.pdbx_description
1 polymer ?
#
loop_
_entity_poly.entity_id
_entity_poly.type
_entity_poly.pdbx_seq_one_letter_code
_entity_poly.pdbx_strand_id
1 'polypeptide(L)'
;MLTTRILILLISLSLLSSCSKDEVFDPELGDQNYKGEMRNFVIGLSEYAKKSSTNFIVIPQNGIELVTQDGEPNWSLAQKYLAAIDGNGQEDLFYGYDEDDKATPTSESNRLIQYLNISKQAGNSILASDYCSSAANINNSFSKNDQNGFISFASTERELNIIPKVAIHQENKNNISKLSEAKNFLYLINPSKFSSKQALYKL
;
A
#
# COMPACT_ATOMS: atom_id res chain seq x y z
N MET A 1 -18.88 -59.25 40.96
CA MET A 1 -19.08 -57.95 40.28
C MET A 1 -17.95 -57.77 39.29
N LEU A 2 -18.31 -57.50 38.03
CA LEU A 2 -17.50 -57.00 36.90
C LEU A 2 -16.46 -55.96 37.39
N THR A 3 -15.21 -55.91 36.94
CA THR A 3 -14.77 -55.39 35.63
C THR A 3 -13.27 -55.68 35.41
N THR A 4 -12.90 -56.35 34.31
CA THR A 4 -12.30 -55.81 33.06
C THR A 4 -10.76 -55.67 33.10
N ARG A 5 -10.09 -56.49 32.28
CA ARG A 5 -8.66 -56.44 31.91
C ARG A 5 -8.32 -55.12 31.18
N ILE A 6 -7.06 -54.68 31.19
CA ILE A 6 -6.24 -54.42 29.99
C ILE A 6 -4.85 -53.89 30.40
N LEU A 7 -3.83 -54.56 29.87
CA LEU A 7 -2.41 -54.22 29.83
C LEU A 7 -2.17 -53.28 28.64
N ILE A 8 -1.57 -52.08 28.81
CA ILE A 8 -0.80 -51.42 27.73
C ILE A 8 0.39 -50.64 28.32
N LEU A 9 1.58 -51.05 27.88
CA LEU A 9 2.88 -50.38 27.91
C LEU A 9 2.86 -49.15 27.00
N LEU A 10 3.48 -48.02 27.37
CA LEU A 10 4.04 -47.08 26.39
C LEU A 10 5.09 -46.15 27.01
N ILE A 11 6.35 -46.44 26.65
CA ILE A 11 7.48 -45.52 26.66
C ILE A 11 7.33 -44.64 25.42
N SER A 12 7.40 -43.32 25.57
CA SER A 12 7.93 -42.45 24.52
C SER A 12 8.48 -41.15 25.10
N LEU A 13 9.80 -41.16 25.22
CA LEU A 13 10.66 -40.00 25.33
C LEU A 13 10.63 -39.23 24.00
N SER A 14 10.83 -37.91 24.09
CA SER A 14 11.18 -36.96 23.02
C SER A 14 10.12 -36.70 21.92
N LEU A 15 9.63 -35.45 21.88
CA LEU A 15 9.75 -34.54 20.74
C LEU A 15 9.38 -33.12 21.21
N LEU A 16 10.40 -32.33 21.50
CA LEU A 16 10.35 -30.88 21.36
C LEU A 16 10.29 -30.61 19.85
N SER A 17 9.12 -30.24 19.33
CA SER A 17 9.02 -29.64 18.00
C SER A 17 8.25 -28.34 18.13
N SER A 18 9.05 -27.29 18.27
CA SER A 18 8.73 -25.94 17.84
C SER A 18 7.97 -26.00 16.50
N CYS A 19 6.81 -25.36 16.42
CA CYS A 19 6.20 -25.04 15.12
C CYS A 19 7.12 -24.03 14.41
N SER A 20 8.13 -24.50 13.69
CA SER A 20 8.57 -23.78 12.50
C SER A 20 7.43 -23.84 11.50
N LYS A 21 6.95 -22.69 11.05
CA LYS A 21 6.16 -22.61 9.83
C LYS A 21 7.15 -22.94 8.71
N ASP A 22 7.29 -24.23 8.41
CA ASP A 22 7.98 -24.64 7.20
C ASP A 22 7.12 -24.14 6.04
N GLU A 23 7.63 -23.18 5.29
CA GLU A 23 7.03 -22.80 4.02
C GLU A 23 6.93 -24.07 3.18
N VAL A 24 5.71 -24.42 2.77
CA VAL A 24 5.46 -25.58 1.92
C VAL A 24 6.14 -25.28 0.59
N PHE A 25 7.32 -25.89 0.40
CA PHE A 25 8.01 -25.89 -0.88
C PHE A 25 7.16 -26.68 -1.88
N ASP A 26 6.46 -25.96 -2.76
CA ASP A 26 5.75 -26.53 -3.90
C ASP A 26 6.74 -26.61 -5.09
N PRO A 27 7.23 -27.81 -5.47
CA PRO A 27 8.18 -27.97 -6.55
C PRO A 27 7.61 -27.70 -7.95
N GLU A 28 6.29 -27.52 -8.12
CA GLU A 28 5.70 -27.09 -9.40
C GLU A 28 5.77 -25.57 -9.61
N LEU A 29 5.81 -24.80 -8.52
CA LEU A 29 6.19 -23.40 -8.52
C LEU A 29 7.71 -23.37 -8.44
N GLY A 30 8.40 -23.29 -9.57
CA GLY A 30 9.85 -23.04 -9.57
C GLY A 30 10.21 -21.79 -8.76
N ASP A 31 11.48 -21.39 -8.74
CA ASP A 31 11.95 -20.14 -8.13
C ASP A 31 11.38 -18.92 -8.90
N GLN A 32 10.07 -18.71 -8.79
CA GLN A 32 9.29 -17.80 -9.60
C GLN A 32 9.43 -16.42 -9.01
N ASN A 33 10.06 -15.54 -9.77
CA ASN A 33 10.28 -14.16 -9.38
C ASN A 33 8.99 -13.34 -9.53
N TYR A 34 8.02 -13.57 -8.64
CA TYR A 34 6.71 -12.88 -8.66
C TYR A 34 6.85 -11.36 -8.61
N LYS A 35 7.83 -10.84 -7.85
CA LYS A 35 8.14 -9.40 -7.80
C LYS A 35 8.57 -8.90 -9.18
N GLY A 36 9.45 -9.62 -9.85
CA GLY A 36 9.89 -9.33 -11.21
C GLY A 36 8.75 -9.40 -12.23
N GLU A 37 7.88 -10.40 -12.14
CA GLU A 37 6.72 -10.54 -13.01
C GLU A 37 5.72 -9.40 -12.80
N MET A 38 5.42 -9.02 -11.56
CA MET A 38 4.55 -7.89 -11.26
C MET A 38 5.13 -6.57 -11.78
N ARG A 39 6.45 -6.35 -11.63
CA ARG A 39 7.11 -5.19 -12.23
C ARG A 39 6.95 -5.18 -13.75
N ASN A 40 7.19 -6.31 -14.42
CA ASN A 40 7.04 -6.42 -15.86
C ASN A 40 5.59 -6.17 -16.31
N PHE A 41 4.62 -6.64 -15.54
CA PHE A 41 3.20 -6.39 -15.80
C PHE A 41 2.86 -4.90 -15.73
N VAL A 42 3.29 -4.20 -14.68
CA VAL A 42 3.07 -2.75 -14.54
C VAL A 42 3.80 -1.96 -15.63
N ILE A 43 5.03 -2.35 -15.98
CA ILE A 43 5.77 -1.75 -17.09
C ILE A 43 4.98 -1.89 -18.40
N GLY A 44 4.47 -3.09 -18.71
CA GLY A 44 3.67 -3.34 -19.90
C GLY A 44 2.37 -2.52 -19.94
N LEU A 45 1.69 -2.38 -18.80
CA LEU A 45 0.50 -1.51 -18.68
C LEU A 45 0.85 -0.04 -18.96
N SER A 46 1.96 0.44 -18.40
CA SER A 46 2.47 1.78 -18.64
C SER A 46 2.78 2.02 -20.12
N GLU A 47 3.54 1.13 -20.75
CA GLU A 47 3.89 1.22 -22.17
C GLU A 47 2.65 1.22 -23.06
N TYR A 48 1.68 0.34 -22.77
CA TYR A 48 0.42 0.27 -23.49
C TYR A 48 -0.38 1.58 -23.37
N ALA A 49 -0.58 2.07 -22.15
CA ALA A 49 -1.38 3.28 -21.90
C ALA A 49 -0.69 4.53 -22.49
N LYS A 50 0.64 4.64 -22.31
CA LYS A 50 1.43 5.78 -22.80
C LYS A 50 1.56 5.81 -24.33
N LYS A 51 1.38 4.68 -25.01
CA LYS A 51 1.23 4.64 -26.48
C LYS A 51 -0.06 5.34 -26.96
N SER A 52 -1.15 5.24 -26.20
CA SER A 52 -2.42 5.90 -26.52
C SER A 52 -2.47 7.35 -26.04
N SER A 53 -1.85 7.65 -24.91
CA SER A 53 -1.75 9.00 -24.36
C SER A 53 -0.41 9.16 -23.63
N THR A 54 0.50 9.95 -24.19
CA THR A 54 1.86 10.13 -23.65
C THR A 54 1.89 10.66 -22.22
N ASN A 55 0.80 11.31 -21.79
CA ASN A 55 0.66 11.91 -20.47
C ASN A 55 -0.18 11.03 -19.52
N PHE A 56 -0.44 9.76 -19.88
CA PHE A 56 -1.16 8.83 -19.01
C PHE A 56 -0.35 8.57 -17.74
N ILE A 57 -0.97 8.82 -16.59
CA ILE A 57 -0.34 8.71 -15.27
C ILE A 57 -0.55 7.28 -14.74
N VAL A 58 0.53 6.66 -14.26
CA VAL A 58 0.50 5.34 -13.63
C VAL A 58 0.92 5.45 -12.17
N ILE A 59 0.00 5.10 -11.27
CA ILE A 59 0.22 5.10 -9.81
C ILE A 59 -0.19 3.73 -9.26
N PRO A 60 0.77 2.80 -9.02
CA PRO A 60 0.49 1.59 -8.27
C PRO A 60 0.13 1.92 -6.82
N GLN A 61 -0.70 1.07 -6.21
CA GLN A 61 -1.16 1.21 -4.84
C GLN A 61 -0.57 0.10 -3.96
N ASN A 62 0.09 0.48 -2.87
CA ASN A 62 0.82 -0.41 -1.96
C ASN A 62 1.91 -1.23 -2.69
N GLY A 63 2.41 -2.32 -2.08
CA GLY A 63 3.45 -3.18 -2.66
C GLY A 63 4.75 -2.44 -2.95
N ILE A 64 5.09 -1.48 -2.10
CA ILE A 64 6.16 -0.51 -2.34
C ILE A 64 7.55 -1.15 -2.47
N GLU A 65 7.74 -2.36 -1.98
CA GLU A 65 8.97 -3.15 -2.07
C GLU A 65 9.40 -3.38 -3.54
N LEU A 66 8.46 -3.33 -4.50
CA LEU A 66 8.74 -3.47 -5.93
C LEU A 66 9.66 -2.38 -6.50
N VAL A 67 9.92 -1.30 -5.76
CA VAL A 67 10.91 -0.27 -6.15
C VAL A 67 12.36 -0.78 -6.13
N THR A 68 12.59 -1.93 -5.51
CA THR A 68 13.87 -2.66 -5.49
C THR A 68 13.71 -4.01 -6.17
N GLN A 69 14.80 -4.63 -6.61
CA GLN A 69 14.70 -5.83 -7.42
C GLN A 69 14.36 -7.09 -6.60
N ASP A 70 14.91 -7.23 -5.40
CA ASP A 70 14.65 -8.35 -4.48
C ASP A 70 13.56 -8.03 -3.44
N GLY A 71 13.17 -6.77 -3.31
CA GLY A 71 12.21 -6.31 -2.33
C GLY A 71 12.84 -5.87 -1.01
N GLU A 72 14.16 -5.72 -0.95
CA GLU A 72 14.90 -5.22 0.21
C GLU A 72 15.42 -3.80 -0.03
N PRO A 73 15.42 -2.92 1.00
CA PRO A 73 15.61 -1.48 0.79
C PRO A 73 17.07 -1.10 0.45
N ASN A 74 18.01 -2.00 0.77
CA ASN A 74 19.46 -1.78 0.55
C ASN A 74 19.95 -2.36 -0.79
N TRP A 75 19.07 -2.99 -1.57
CA TRP A 75 19.48 -3.62 -2.83
C TRP A 75 19.37 -2.67 -4.03
N SER A 76 19.76 -3.16 -5.20
CA SER A 76 19.70 -2.38 -6.42
C SER A 76 18.26 -2.01 -6.79
N LEU A 77 18.12 -0.78 -7.29
CA LEU A 77 16.83 -0.21 -7.66
C LEU A 77 16.23 -0.91 -8.88
N ALA A 78 14.92 -1.06 -8.89
CA ALA A 78 14.16 -1.50 -10.04
C ALA A 78 13.96 -0.35 -11.06
N GLN A 79 15.05 0.15 -11.63
CA GLN A 79 15.05 1.38 -12.44
C GLN A 79 14.00 1.42 -13.55
N LYS A 80 13.81 0.31 -14.29
CA LYS A 80 12.80 0.23 -15.35
C LYS A 80 11.38 0.38 -14.82
N TYR A 81 11.10 -0.20 -13.65
CA TYR A 81 9.80 -0.09 -12.99
C TYR A 81 9.60 1.33 -12.47
N LEU A 82 10.60 1.89 -11.79
CA LEU A 82 10.59 3.26 -11.28
C LEU A 82 10.36 4.30 -12.39
N ALA A 83 10.92 4.08 -13.59
CA ALA A 83 10.74 4.95 -14.74
C ALA A 83 9.39 4.75 -15.48
N ALA A 84 8.73 3.62 -15.26
CA ALA A 84 7.44 3.33 -15.89
C ALA A 84 6.27 4.00 -15.14
N ILE A 85 6.41 4.18 -13.83
CA ILE A 85 5.39 4.78 -12.96
C ILE A 85 5.63 6.29 -12.81
N ASP A 86 4.60 7.02 -12.39
CA ASP A 86 4.64 8.46 -12.17
C ASP A 86 4.50 8.81 -10.67
N GLY A 87 3.99 7.85 -9.88
CA GLY A 87 3.82 7.96 -8.45
C GLY A 87 3.61 6.59 -7.79
N ASN A 88 3.62 6.57 -6.47
CA ASN A 88 3.15 5.44 -5.67
C ASN A 88 2.10 5.94 -4.69
N GLY A 89 1.00 5.21 -4.60
CA GLY A 89 0.04 5.37 -3.54
C GLY A 89 0.31 4.38 -2.41
N GLN A 90 0.08 4.82 -1.17
CA GLN A 90 0.23 4.03 0.04
C GLN A 90 -0.95 4.31 0.96
N GLU A 91 -1.68 3.28 1.36
CA GLU A 91 -2.67 3.38 2.42
C GLU A 91 -2.03 3.21 3.80
N ASP A 92 -2.78 3.52 4.86
CA ASP A 92 -2.49 3.20 6.25
C ASP A 92 -1.08 3.53 6.75
N LEU A 93 -0.45 4.57 6.19
CA LEU A 93 0.95 4.88 6.46
C LEU A 93 1.20 5.27 7.93
N PHE A 94 0.35 6.13 8.48
CA PHE A 94 0.43 6.61 9.86
C PHE A 94 -0.79 6.26 10.69
N TYR A 95 -1.95 6.07 10.07
CA TYR A 95 -3.19 5.68 10.74
C TYR A 95 -4.04 4.74 9.90
N GLY A 96 -4.60 3.70 10.53
CA GLY A 96 -5.53 2.79 9.88
C GLY A 96 -4.98 1.42 9.49
N TYR A 97 -3.81 1.02 9.97
CA TYR A 97 -3.23 -0.30 9.60
C TYR A 97 -4.02 -1.46 10.23
N ASP A 98 -4.10 -1.49 11.57
CA ASP A 98 -4.85 -2.52 12.29
C ASP A 98 -6.33 -2.11 12.49
N GLU A 99 -6.60 -0.82 12.69
CA GLU A 99 -7.92 -0.26 12.97
C GLU A 99 -7.96 1.23 12.58
N ASP A 100 -9.12 1.71 12.13
CA ASP A 100 -9.37 3.13 11.83
C ASP A 100 -9.07 4.02 13.04
N ASP A 101 -8.55 5.22 12.77
CA ASP A 101 -8.18 6.23 13.78
C ASP A 101 -7.12 5.75 14.80
N LYS A 102 -6.54 4.56 14.63
CA LYS A 102 -5.39 4.07 15.38
C LYS A 102 -4.11 4.32 14.62
N ALA A 103 -3.08 4.71 15.36
CA ALA A 103 -1.75 4.91 14.79
C ALA A 103 -1.20 3.57 14.27
N THR A 104 -0.70 3.60 13.04
CA THR A 104 0.07 2.51 12.45
C THR A 104 1.32 2.25 13.30
N PRO A 105 1.70 0.98 13.55
CA PRO A 105 2.91 0.67 14.29
C PRO A 105 4.12 1.41 13.71
N THR A 106 4.89 2.10 14.56
CA THR A 106 6.01 2.94 14.11
C THR A 106 7.06 2.15 13.31
N SER A 107 7.27 0.87 13.62
CA SER A 107 8.13 -0.01 12.83
C SER A 107 7.63 -0.17 11.40
N GLU A 108 6.32 -0.27 11.20
CA GLU A 108 5.72 -0.44 9.89
C GLU A 108 5.75 0.87 9.08
N SER A 109 5.36 1.99 9.70
CA SER A 109 5.49 3.31 9.05
C SER A 109 6.93 3.59 8.62
N ASN A 110 7.91 3.32 9.50
CA ASN A 110 9.33 3.54 9.19
C ASN A 110 9.81 2.63 8.04
N ARG A 111 9.36 1.37 8.02
CA ARG A 111 9.67 0.42 6.96
C ARG A 111 9.13 0.91 5.61
N LEU A 112 7.86 1.29 5.55
CA LEU A 112 7.23 1.82 4.33
C LEU A 112 7.91 3.12 3.87
N ILE A 113 8.19 4.05 4.78
CA ILE A 113 8.86 5.33 4.46
C ILE A 113 10.22 5.12 3.79
N GLN A 114 10.99 4.09 4.17
CA GLN A 114 12.26 3.78 3.51
C GLN A 114 12.07 3.53 2.00
N TYR A 115 11.10 2.69 1.63
CA TYR A 115 10.83 2.39 0.21
C TYR A 115 10.12 3.54 -0.52
N LEU A 116 9.20 4.25 0.14
CA LEU A 116 8.55 5.43 -0.44
C LEU A 116 9.59 6.51 -0.78
N ASN A 117 10.62 6.68 0.07
CA ASN A 117 11.72 7.59 -0.21
C ASN A 117 12.58 7.15 -1.39
N ILE A 118 12.75 5.85 -1.65
CA ILE A 118 13.41 5.36 -2.87
C ILE A 118 12.64 5.81 -4.11
N SER A 119 11.32 5.60 -4.14
CA SER A 119 10.49 6.01 -5.28
C SER A 119 10.48 7.54 -5.45
N LYS A 120 10.35 8.27 -4.36
CA LYS A 120 10.43 9.74 -4.36
C LYS A 120 11.75 10.26 -4.91
N GLN A 121 12.87 9.67 -4.50
CA GLN A 121 14.21 10.04 -4.99
C GLN A 121 14.39 9.72 -6.48
N ALA A 122 13.66 8.74 -7.01
CA ALA A 122 13.61 8.46 -8.45
C ALA A 122 12.74 9.47 -9.24
N GLY A 123 12.08 10.42 -8.57
CA GLY A 123 11.28 11.47 -9.18
C GLY A 123 9.76 11.24 -9.13
N ASN A 124 9.31 10.15 -8.52
CA ASN A 124 7.90 9.81 -8.43
C ASN A 124 7.19 10.57 -7.31
N SER A 125 5.90 10.88 -7.50
CA SER A 125 5.09 11.50 -6.44
C SER A 125 4.58 10.43 -5.47
N ILE A 126 4.59 10.73 -4.17
CA ILE A 126 4.04 9.82 -3.15
C ILE A 126 2.68 10.33 -2.68
N LEU A 127 1.66 9.47 -2.79
CA LEU A 127 0.29 9.75 -2.40
C LEU A 127 -0.07 8.87 -1.19
N ALA A 128 -0.13 9.44 -0.01
CA ALA A 128 -0.41 8.70 1.22
C ALA A 128 -1.87 8.90 1.66
N SER A 129 -2.58 7.81 1.93
CA SER A 129 -3.94 7.83 2.48
C SER A 129 -3.93 7.26 3.89
N ASP A 130 -4.51 7.96 4.85
CA ASP A 130 -4.68 7.49 6.23
C ASP A 130 -6.17 7.43 6.60
N TYR A 131 -6.54 6.49 7.46
CA TYR A 131 -7.92 6.34 7.94
C TYR A 131 -8.05 6.95 9.34
N CYS A 132 -8.55 8.18 9.41
CA CYS A 132 -8.65 9.00 10.62
C CYS A 132 -10.07 9.52 10.82
N SER A 133 -10.60 9.47 12.03
CA SER A 133 -11.93 10.01 12.36
C SER A 133 -11.89 11.21 13.31
N SER A 134 -10.83 11.36 14.12
CA SER A 134 -10.66 12.50 15.00
C SER A 134 -9.91 13.66 14.32
N ALA A 135 -10.31 14.90 14.62
CA ALA A 135 -9.62 16.10 14.10
C ALA A 135 -8.13 16.14 14.50
N ALA A 136 -7.79 15.60 15.68
CA ALA A 136 -6.40 15.51 16.14
C ALA A 136 -5.57 14.57 15.25
N ASN A 137 -6.08 13.37 14.95
CA ASN A 137 -5.36 12.41 14.12
C ASN A 137 -5.29 12.85 12.65
N ILE A 138 -6.37 13.44 12.12
CA ILE A 138 -6.36 14.04 10.77
C ILE A 138 -5.23 15.07 10.64
N ASN A 139 -5.16 16.04 11.56
CA ASN A 139 -4.11 17.05 11.55
C ASN A 139 -2.71 16.45 11.76
N ASN A 140 -2.59 15.40 12.58
CA ASN A 140 -1.32 14.72 12.80
C ASN A 140 -0.84 13.94 11.56
N SER A 141 -1.75 13.22 10.89
CA SER A 141 -1.48 12.55 9.61
C SER A 141 -0.96 13.53 8.56
N PHE A 142 -1.66 14.66 8.39
CA PHE A 142 -1.21 15.72 7.47
C PHE A 142 0.18 16.25 7.83
N SER A 143 0.42 16.57 9.09
CA SER A 143 1.73 17.07 9.53
C SER A 143 2.87 16.06 9.28
N LYS A 144 2.65 14.78 9.57
CA LYS A 144 3.65 13.73 9.34
C LYS A 144 3.94 13.50 7.85
N ASN A 145 2.91 13.54 7.01
CA ASN A 145 3.08 13.43 5.56
C ASN A 145 3.79 14.66 4.98
N ASP A 146 3.43 15.86 5.41
CA ASP A 146 4.10 17.11 5.00
C ASP A 146 5.60 17.07 5.37
N GLN A 147 5.95 16.57 6.55
CA GLN A 147 7.35 16.39 6.98
C GLN A 147 8.13 15.42 6.09
N ASN A 148 7.46 14.40 5.54
CA ASN A 148 8.04 13.48 4.57
C ASN A 148 7.96 14.01 3.13
N GLY A 149 7.29 15.15 2.91
CA GLY A 149 7.02 15.71 1.59
C GLY A 149 6.18 14.78 0.72
N PHE A 150 5.18 14.12 1.31
CA PHE A 150 4.19 13.29 0.63
C PHE A 150 2.89 14.08 0.45
N ILE A 151 2.19 13.83 -0.64
CA ILE A 151 0.85 14.37 -0.88
C ILE A 151 -0.10 13.48 -0.08
N SER A 152 -0.95 14.03 0.78
CA SER A 152 -1.74 13.22 1.72
C SER A 152 -3.24 13.46 1.66
N PHE A 153 -3.98 12.39 1.95
CA PHE A 153 -5.43 12.37 2.13
C PHE A 153 -5.77 11.63 3.43
N ALA A 154 -6.55 12.25 4.32
CA ALA A 154 -7.05 11.58 5.52
C ALA A 154 -8.56 11.32 5.35
N SER A 155 -8.93 10.05 5.28
CA SER A 155 -10.33 9.63 5.12
C SER A 155 -10.97 9.32 6.46
N THR A 156 -12.21 9.78 6.66
CA THR A 156 -13.07 9.39 7.78
C THR A 156 -13.93 8.15 7.48
N GLU A 157 -13.74 7.55 6.30
CA GLU A 157 -14.54 6.43 5.79
C GLU A 157 -13.63 5.47 5.04
N ARG A 158 -13.43 4.27 5.61
CA ARG A 158 -12.58 3.24 5.00
C ARG A 158 -13.10 2.76 3.65
N GLU A 159 -14.41 2.79 3.47
CA GLU A 159 -14.99 2.39 2.20
C GLU A 159 -14.64 3.35 1.06
N LEU A 160 -14.12 4.56 1.34
CA LEU A 160 -13.74 5.53 0.31
C LEU A 160 -14.89 5.79 -0.69
N ASN A 161 -16.11 5.88 -0.16
CA ASN A 161 -17.35 6.09 -0.90
C ASN A 161 -18.03 7.44 -0.57
N ILE A 162 -17.35 8.33 0.16
CA ILE A 162 -17.82 9.69 0.47
C ILE A 162 -16.70 10.70 0.29
N ILE A 163 -17.06 11.93 -0.05
CA ILE A 163 -16.17 13.07 0.14
C ILE A 163 -16.17 13.42 1.64
N PRO A 164 -15.02 13.37 2.32
CA PRO A 164 -14.95 13.75 3.73
C PRO A 164 -15.38 15.21 3.94
N LYS A 165 -16.20 15.46 4.97
CA LYS A 165 -16.63 16.82 5.35
C LYS A 165 -15.64 17.45 6.33
N VAL A 166 -14.36 17.40 5.99
CA VAL A 166 -13.25 17.98 6.74
C VAL A 166 -12.60 19.09 5.93
N ALA A 167 -11.78 19.93 6.55
CA ALA A 167 -11.05 20.97 5.82
C ALA A 167 -10.12 20.33 4.78
N ILE A 168 -10.11 20.87 3.56
CA ILE A 168 -9.24 20.39 2.48
C ILE A 168 -7.80 20.79 2.80
N HIS A 169 -6.95 19.81 3.06
CA HIS A 169 -5.52 20.04 3.28
C HIS A 169 -4.84 20.45 1.97
N GLN A 170 -3.98 21.47 2.03
CA GLN A 170 -3.21 21.97 0.87
C GLN A 170 -4.06 22.27 -0.37
N GLU A 171 -5.25 22.86 -0.19
CA GLU A 171 -6.12 23.28 -1.30
C GLU A 171 -5.34 24.12 -2.33
N ASN A 172 -5.53 23.81 -3.61
CA ASN A 172 -4.79 24.43 -4.68
C ASN A 172 -5.71 24.75 -5.86
N LYS A 173 -5.64 25.99 -6.33
CA LYS A 173 -6.43 26.51 -7.47
C LYS A 173 -5.66 26.50 -8.80
N ASN A 174 -4.41 26.05 -8.79
CA ASN A 174 -3.61 26.01 -10.01
C ASN A 174 -4.08 24.86 -10.92
N ASN A 175 -4.00 25.06 -12.23
CA ASN A 175 -4.15 23.98 -13.18
C ASN A 175 -3.01 22.96 -12.99
N ILE A 176 -3.37 21.69 -12.93
CA ILE A 176 -2.43 20.57 -12.74
C ILE A 176 -2.24 19.88 -14.08
N SER A 177 -1.01 19.92 -14.60
CA SER A 177 -0.62 19.33 -15.88
C SER A 177 0.26 18.08 -15.73
N LYS A 178 0.89 17.92 -14.56
CA LYS A 178 1.69 16.76 -14.17
C LYS A 178 1.45 16.42 -12.70
N LEU A 179 1.64 15.14 -12.34
CA LEU A 179 1.36 14.67 -10.99
C LEU A 179 2.15 15.43 -9.91
N SER A 180 3.40 15.81 -10.21
CA SER A 180 4.25 16.56 -9.27
C SER A 180 3.79 17.99 -8.97
N GLU A 181 2.78 18.51 -9.69
CA GLU A 181 2.14 19.80 -9.36
C GLU A 181 0.99 19.63 -8.35
N ALA A 182 0.50 18.41 -8.14
CA ALA A 182 -0.57 18.14 -7.20
C ALA A 182 -0.11 18.45 -5.77
N LYS A 183 -1.02 19.03 -4.99
CA LYS A 183 -0.79 19.35 -3.57
C LYS A 183 -1.71 18.59 -2.62
N ASN A 184 -2.81 18.08 -3.16
CA ASN A 184 -3.77 17.23 -2.48
C ASN A 184 -4.37 16.27 -3.52
N PHE A 185 -5.09 15.26 -3.03
CA PHE A 185 -5.89 14.38 -3.85
C PHE A 185 -7.10 13.91 -3.05
N LEU A 186 -8.14 13.47 -3.78
CA LEU A 186 -9.30 12.78 -3.23
C LEU A 186 -9.25 11.33 -3.69
N TYR A 187 -9.37 10.38 -2.76
CA TYR A 187 -9.35 8.97 -3.08
C TYR A 187 -10.74 8.35 -2.92
N LEU A 188 -11.39 8.05 -4.05
CA LEU A 188 -12.69 7.40 -4.12
C LEU A 188 -12.59 6.16 -5.00
N ILE A 189 -12.75 4.98 -4.42
CA ILE A 189 -12.64 3.70 -5.14
C ILE A 189 -13.92 2.87 -5.08
N ASN A 190 -14.80 3.17 -4.14
CA ASN A 190 -16.07 2.46 -3.99
C ASN A 190 -17.24 3.38 -4.42
N PRO A 191 -17.89 3.10 -5.57
CA PRO A 191 -18.97 3.93 -6.07
C PRO A 191 -20.34 3.65 -5.40
N SER A 192 -20.42 2.80 -4.38
CA SER A 192 -21.70 2.30 -3.81
C SER A 192 -22.68 3.39 -3.36
N LYS A 193 -22.20 4.56 -2.93
CA LYS A 193 -23.05 5.70 -2.52
C LYS A 193 -23.40 6.65 -3.68
N PHE A 194 -22.97 6.35 -4.90
CA PHE A 194 -23.27 7.12 -6.10
C PHE A 194 -24.29 6.37 -6.96
N SER A 195 -25.33 7.07 -7.40
CA SER A 195 -26.42 6.48 -8.19
C SER A 195 -26.00 6.01 -9.58
N SER A 196 -24.85 6.48 -10.07
CA SER A 196 -24.28 6.11 -11.36
C SER A 196 -22.81 6.50 -11.46
N LYS A 197 -22.12 5.95 -12.46
CA LYS A 197 -20.78 6.38 -12.86
C LYS A 197 -20.72 7.89 -13.17
N GLN A 198 -21.74 8.42 -13.85
CA GLN A 198 -21.86 9.85 -14.13
C GLN A 198 -22.02 10.69 -12.85
N ALA A 199 -22.70 10.18 -11.82
CA ALA A 199 -22.83 10.89 -10.55
C ALA A 199 -21.47 11.00 -9.83
N LEU A 200 -20.63 9.96 -9.90
CA LEU A 200 -19.26 10.00 -9.37
C LEU A 200 -18.37 11.01 -10.11
N TYR A 201 -18.54 11.20 -11.42
CA TYR A 201 -17.72 12.12 -12.22
C TYR A 201 -18.17 13.59 -12.19
N LYS A 202 -19.31 13.89 -11.60
CA LYS A 202 -19.87 15.25 -11.48
C LYS A 202 -19.66 15.87 -10.09
N LEU A 203 -18.77 15.28 -9.29
CA LEU A 203 -18.33 15.81 -8.00
C LEU A 203 -17.74 17.23 -8.15
#